data_AF-A0A1N6GQV7-F1
#
_entry.id   AF-A0A1N6GQV7-F1
#
_cell.length_a   1.000
_cell.length_b   1.000
_cell.length_c   1.000
_cell.angle_alpha   90.00
_cell.angle_beta   90.00
_cell.angle_gamma   90.00
#
_symmetry.space_group_name_H-M   'P 1'
#
loop_
_entity.id
_entity.type
_entity.pdbx_description
1 polymer ?
#
loop_
_entity_poly.entity_id
_entity_poly.type
_entity_poly.pdbx_seq_one_letter_code
_entity_poly.pdbx_strand_id
1 'polypeptide(L)'
;MKRLRNHLVGVDEGSVVLFSDFEDGGEMWTGTGPRQSRRAISFSEGFRTAPTVVVNLSMWDMDQKTNQRADISAEEITEEGFEIVFRTWGDTRVARVRASWMAIGELRHEDDWDLY
;
A
#
# COMPACT_ATOMS: atom_id res chain seq x y z
N MET A 1 -14.79 -13.99 -3.61
CA MET A 1 -15.02 -13.36 -4.93
C MET A 1 -15.90 -12.13 -4.71
N LYS A 2 -15.39 -10.92 -5.00
CA LYS A 2 -16.15 -9.66 -4.90
C LYS A 2 -16.87 -9.42 -6.22
N ARG A 3 -18.14 -9.04 -6.17
CA ARG A 3 -18.94 -8.69 -7.36
C ARG A 3 -19.12 -7.18 -7.38
N LEU A 4 -18.87 -6.55 -8.53
CA LEU A 4 -19.08 -5.13 -8.75
C LEU A 4 -20.30 -4.94 -9.66
N ARG A 5 -21.12 -3.94 -9.39
CA ARG A 5 -22.25 -3.53 -10.23
C ARG A 5 -21.73 -2.80 -11.47
N ASN A 6 -22.34 -3.09 -12.63
CA ASN A 6 -21.83 -2.71 -13.95
C ASN A 6 -21.84 -1.19 -14.23
N HIS A 7 -22.52 -0.36 -13.44
CA HIS A 7 -22.85 0.98 -13.91
C HIS A 7 -21.66 1.97 -13.89
N LEU A 8 -20.66 1.76 -13.02
CA LEU A 8 -19.49 2.64 -12.92
C LEU A 8 -18.40 1.99 -12.04
N VAL A 9 -17.31 1.54 -12.66
CA VAL A 9 -16.15 0.97 -11.97
C VAL A 9 -14.97 1.92 -12.14
N GLY A 10 -14.41 2.36 -11.02
CA GLY A 10 -13.20 3.16 -10.96
C GLY A 10 -11.96 2.30 -10.83
N VAL A 11 -10.87 2.76 -11.43
CA VAL A 11 -9.51 2.26 -11.19
C VAL A 11 -8.66 3.45 -10.80
N ASP A 12 -8.02 3.36 -9.64
CA ASP A 12 -7.02 4.33 -9.21
C ASP A 12 -5.69 3.60 -8.97
N GLU A 13 -4.58 4.26 -9.25
CA GLU A 13 -3.25 3.65 -9.13
C GLU A 13 -2.19 4.68 -8.78
N GLY A 14 -1.09 4.22 -8.18
CA GLY A 14 0.00 5.09 -7.83
C GLY A 14 1.28 4.34 -7.46
N SER A 15 2.35 5.12 -7.29
CA SER A 15 3.64 4.63 -6.83
C SER A 15 4.24 5.60 -5.82
N VAL A 16 4.82 5.06 -4.74
CA VAL A 16 5.35 5.85 -3.63
C VAL A 16 6.62 5.21 -3.08
N VAL A 17 7.64 6.03 -2.82
CA VAL A 17 8.80 5.61 -2.03
C VAL A 17 8.38 5.57 -0.57
N LEU A 18 8.44 4.39 0.05
CA LEU A 18 8.02 4.23 1.45
C LEU A 18 9.07 4.79 2.40
N PHE A 19 10.35 4.52 2.11
CA PHE A 19 11.49 4.98 2.89
C PHE A 19 12.81 4.82 2.10
N SER A 20 13.86 5.49 2.58
CA SER A 20 15.23 5.46 2.03
C SER A 20 16.26 5.53 3.17
N ASP A 21 16.21 4.56 4.08
CA ASP A 21 16.93 4.56 5.37
C ASP A 21 18.45 4.39 5.27
N PHE A 22 19.00 4.03 4.12
CA PHE A 22 20.46 4.01 3.93
C PHE A 22 21.11 5.39 4.10
N GLU A 23 20.40 6.46 3.72
CA GLU A 23 20.96 7.82 3.70
C GLU A 23 21.21 8.36 5.13
N ASP A 24 20.33 8.00 6.08
CA ASP A 24 20.36 8.53 7.45
C ASP A 24 20.63 7.45 8.52
N GLY A 25 20.83 6.19 8.12
CA GLY A 25 21.01 5.08 9.07
C GLY A 25 19.72 4.67 9.78
N GLY A 26 18.57 4.83 9.12
CA GLY A 26 17.24 4.56 9.67
C GLY A 26 16.99 3.11 10.11
N GLU A 27 15.86 2.90 10.79
CA GLU A 27 15.51 1.64 11.44
C GLU A 27 15.47 0.44 10.47
N MET A 28 15.06 0.66 9.22
CA MET A 28 15.03 -0.39 8.20
C MET A 28 16.44 -0.82 7.78
N TRP A 29 17.41 0.08 7.85
CA TRP A 29 18.80 -0.19 7.47
C TRP A 29 19.64 -0.73 8.62
N THR A 30 19.41 -0.30 9.85
CA THR A 30 20.30 -0.60 11.00
C THR A 30 19.67 -1.49 12.06
N GLY A 31 18.34 -1.53 12.14
CA GLY A 31 17.61 -2.30 13.13
C GLY A 31 17.67 -3.81 12.89
N THR A 32 17.20 -4.56 13.88
CA THR A 32 16.99 -6.01 13.79
C THR A 32 15.64 -6.37 14.43
N GLY A 33 15.17 -7.59 14.19
CA GLY A 33 13.85 -8.01 14.65
C GLY A 33 12.71 -7.40 13.83
N PRO A 34 11.45 -7.54 14.27
CA PRO A 34 10.27 -7.06 13.56
C PRO A 34 10.26 -5.54 13.44
N ARG A 35 10.14 -5.05 12.20
CA ARG A 35 10.10 -3.62 11.87
C ARG A 35 9.05 -3.39 10.80
N GLN A 36 8.38 -2.24 10.85
CA GLN A 36 7.36 -1.89 9.86
C GLN A 36 7.42 -0.40 9.49
N SER A 37 7.07 -0.10 8.24
CA SER A 37 6.84 1.26 7.75
C SER A 37 5.41 1.34 7.23
N ARG A 38 4.70 2.41 7.61
CA ARG A 38 3.31 2.68 7.20
C ARG A 38 3.24 3.94 6.36
N ARG A 39 2.48 3.90 5.28
CA ARG A 39 2.22 5.07 4.44
C ARG A 39 0.73 5.14 4.11
N ALA A 40 0.06 6.16 4.62
CA ALA A 40 -1.31 6.48 4.24
C ALA A 40 -1.35 6.97 2.79
N ILE A 41 -2.32 6.47 2.03
CA ILE A 41 -2.61 6.81 0.64
C ILE A 41 -4.07 7.25 0.58
N SER A 42 -4.31 8.42 0.01
CA SER A 42 -5.66 8.88 -0.34
C SER A 42 -5.91 8.55 -1.81
N PHE A 43 -7.10 8.07 -2.11
CA PHE A 43 -7.57 7.94 -3.49
C PHE A 43 -7.82 9.33 -4.08
N SER A 44 -7.69 9.44 -5.40
CA SER A 44 -7.98 10.65 -6.17
C SER A 44 -9.46 11.04 -6.10
N GLU A 45 -10.33 10.05 -5.96
CA GLU A 45 -11.77 10.17 -5.75
C GLU A 45 -12.23 9.07 -4.78
N GLY A 46 -13.25 9.36 -3.96
CA GLY A 46 -13.82 8.39 -3.04
C GLY A 46 -14.66 7.32 -3.75
N PHE A 47 -14.44 6.05 -3.40
CA PHE A 47 -15.27 4.95 -3.88
C PHE A 47 -16.63 4.91 -3.16
N ARG A 48 -17.60 4.18 -3.73
CA ARG A 48 -18.92 3.95 -3.12
C ARG A 48 -18.81 3.11 -1.84
N THR A 49 -17.93 2.11 -1.86
CA THR A 49 -17.59 1.23 -0.73
C THR A 49 -16.09 0.96 -0.80
N ALA A 50 -15.46 0.54 0.30
CA ALA A 50 -14.04 0.17 0.32
C ALA A 50 -13.65 -0.68 -0.92
N PRO A 51 -12.72 -0.22 -1.78
CA PRO A 51 -12.36 -0.91 -3.03
C PRO A 51 -11.54 -2.18 -2.75
N THR A 52 -11.25 -2.95 -3.80
CA THR A 52 -10.20 -3.97 -3.71
C THR A 52 -8.87 -3.33 -4.07
N VAL A 53 -7.90 -3.43 -3.17
CA VAL A 53 -6.56 -2.86 -3.36
C VAL A 53 -5.53 -3.98 -3.49
N VAL A 54 -4.64 -3.86 -4.47
CA VAL A 54 -3.42 -4.67 -4.58
C VAL A 54 -2.22 -3.77 -4.42
N VAL A 55 -1.21 -4.25 -3.69
CA VAL A 55 0.05 -3.54 -3.46
C VAL A 55 1.20 -4.48 -3.81
N ASN A 56 2.22 -3.93 -4.46
CA ASN A 56 3.39 -4.67 -4.92
C ASN A 56 4.66 -3.85 -4.69
N LEU A 57 5.78 -4.55 -4.45
CA LEU A 57 7.11 -3.94 -4.49
C LEU A 57 7.47 -3.62 -5.94
N SER A 58 7.68 -2.35 -6.25
CA SER A 58 8.08 -1.87 -7.58
C SER A 58 9.57 -1.51 -7.68
N MET A 59 10.24 -1.42 -6.53
CA MET A 59 11.70 -1.38 -6.37
C MET A 59 12.03 -1.73 -4.92
N TRP A 60 13.11 -2.47 -4.72
CA TRP A 60 13.70 -2.74 -3.42
C TRP A 60 15.22 -2.73 -3.54
N ASP A 61 15.87 -2.13 -2.56
CA ASP A 61 17.31 -2.17 -2.36
C ASP A 61 17.60 -2.74 -0.97
N MET A 62 18.26 -3.90 -0.92
CA MET A 62 18.46 -4.71 0.27
C MET A 62 19.91 -5.19 0.33
N ASP A 63 20.46 -5.26 1.55
CA ASP A 63 21.81 -5.77 1.76
C ASP A 63 21.94 -7.24 1.35
N GLN A 64 23.02 -7.57 0.65
CA GLN A 64 23.26 -8.91 0.11
C GLN A 64 23.74 -9.95 1.15
N LYS A 65 24.14 -9.54 2.36
CA LYS A 65 24.78 -10.44 3.35
C LYS A 65 23.79 -11.18 4.24
N THR A 66 22.52 -10.80 4.20
CA THR A 66 21.46 -11.37 5.04
C THR A 66 20.32 -11.87 4.17
N ASN A 67 19.49 -12.77 4.71
CA ASN A 67 18.35 -13.26 3.95
C ASN A 67 17.36 -12.12 3.69
N GLN A 68 16.83 -12.06 2.48
CA GLN A 68 15.80 -11.09 2.11
C GLN A 68 14.45 -11.55 2.66
N ARG A 69 13.92 -10.79 3.62
CA ARG A 69 12.61 -11.04 4.24
C ARG A 69 11.80 -9.77 4.18
N ALA A 70 10.72 -9.79 3.40
CA ALA A 70 9.83 -8.66 3.24
C ALA A 70 8.39 -9.16 3.12
N ASP A 71 7.47 -8.38 3.67
CA ASP A 71 6.04 -8.51 3.48
C ASP A 71 5.47 -7.12 3.15
N ILE A 72 4.48 -7.07 2.28
CA ILE A 72 3.78 -5.83 1.93
C ILE A 72 2.29 -6.09 1.83
N SER A 73 1.49 -5.25 2.48
CA SER A 73 0.04 -5.35 2.48
C SER A 73 -0.62 -3.98 2.32
N ALA A 74 -1.86 -4.00 1.83
CA ALA A 74 -2.80 -2.91 2.05
C ALA A 74 -3.58 -3.21 3.35
N GLU A 75 -3.63 -2.24 4.26
CA GLU A 75 -4.38 -2.30 5.51
C GLU A 75 -5.31 -1.10 5.62
N GLU A 76 -6.29 -1.16 6.53
CA GLU A 76 -7.21 -0.04 6.82
C GLU A 76 -7.86 0.56 5.56
N ILE A 77 -8.31 -0.30 4.63
CA ILE A 77 -8.92 0.14 3.37
C ILE A 77 -10.32 0.71 3.66
N THR A 78 -10.52 1.97 3.30
CA THR A 78 -11.81 2.70 3.39
C THR A 78 -12.27 3.13 2.00
N GLU A 79 -13.38 3.87 1.90
CA GLU A 79 -13.80 4.50 0.63
C GLU A 79 -12.81 5.56 0.12
N GLU A 80 -12.04 6.18 1.02
CA GLU A 80 -11.25 7.39 0.73
C GLU A 80 -9.74 7.11 0.64
N GLY A 81 -9.28 5.98 1.17
CA GLY A 81 -7.88 5.64 1.18
C GLY A 81 -7.57 4.30 1.82
N PHE A 82 -6.28 4.06 2.05
CA PHE A 82 -5.75 2.88 2.73
C PHE A 82 -4.32 3.14 3.23
N GLU A 83 -3.76 2.19 3.99
CA GLU A 83 -2.35 2.21 4.38
C GLU A 83 -1.56 1.14 3.62
N ILE A 84 -0.44 1.53 3.00
CA ILE A 84 0.60 0.59 2.59
C ILE A 84 1.45 0.27 3.83
N VAL A 85 1.54 -1.02 4.17
CA VAL A 85 2.36 -1.50 5.28
C VAL A 85 3.44 -2.41 4.75
N PHE A 86 4.69 -1.96 4.87
CA PHE A 86 5.87 -2.78 4.60
C PHE A 86 6.41 -3.34 5.91
N ARG A 87 6.76 -4.62 5.93
CA ARG A 87 7.34 -5.30 7.09
C ARG A 87 8.62 -6.03 6.72
N THR A 88 9.55 -6.07 7.65
CA THR A 88 10.74 -6.91 7.61
C THR A 88 11.06 -7.44 9.00
N TRP A 89 11.92 -8.46 9.09
CA TRP A 89 12.29 -9.08 10.35
C TRP A 89 13.65 -9.76 10.31
N GLY A 90 14.11 -10.20 11.49
CA GLY A 90 15.43 -10.79 11.66
C GLY A 90 16.54 -9.78 11.47
N ASP A 91 17.61 -10.20 10.83
CA ASP A 91 18.80 -9.42 10.52
C ASP A 91 18.76 -8.70 9.16
N THR A 92 17.63 -8.79 8.44
CA THR A 92 17.44 -8.18 7.11
C THR A 92 17.69 -6.66 7.16
N ARG A 93 18.48 -6.13 6.22
CA ARG A 93 18.71 -4.69 6.08
C ARG A 93 18.12 -4.17 4.78
N VAL A 94 17.26 -3.16 4.87
CA VAL A 94 16.55 -2.58 3.72
C VAL A 94 16.96 -1.13 3.56
N ALA A 95 17.64 -0.83 2.46
CA ALA A 95 18.13 0.50 2.15
C ALA A 95 17.00 1.39 1.63
N ARG A 96 16.18 0.87 0.71
CA ARG A 96 15.11 1.64 0.07
C ARG A 96 14.01 0.72 -0.46
N VAL A 97 12.76 1.18 -0.37
CA VAL A 97 11.60 0.49 -0.98
C VAL A 97 10.69 1.49 -1.67
N ARG A 98 10.23 1.14 -2.87
CA ARG A 98 9.11 1.79 -3.55
C ARG A 98 7.98 0.77 -3.74
N ALA A 99 6.79 1.16 -3.33
CA ALA A 99 5.57 0.39 -3.55
C ALA A 99 4.77 0.98 -4.70
N SER A 100 4.14 0.12 -5.50
CA SER A 100 3.07 0.51 -6.41
C SER A 100 1.78 -0.16 -5.97
N TRP A 101 0.66 0.51 -6.21
CA TRP A 101 -0.65 0.04 -5.81
C TRP A 101 -1.69 0.31 -6.90
N MET A 102 -2.76 -0.47 -6.88
CA MET A 102 -3.94 -0.29 -7.71
C MET A 102 -5.19 -0.61 -6.88
N ALA A 103 -6.19 0.24 -6.97
CA ALA A 103 -7.50 0.09 -6.35
C ALA A 103 -8.58 -0.02 -7.43
N ILE A 104 -9.47 -1.01 -7.30
CA ILE A 104 -10.60 -1.23 -8.20
C ILE A 104 -11.88 -1.33 -7.38
N GLY A 105 -12.87 -0.51 -7.70
CA GLY A 105 -14.11 -0.43 -6.95
C GLY A 105 -15.24 0.30 -7.67
N GLU A 106 -16.44 0.25 -7.10
CA GLU A 106 -17.58 1.01 -7.59
C GLU A 106 -17.41 2.48 -7.20
N LEU A 107 -17.70 3.41 -8.11
CA LEU A 107 -17.76 4.84 -7.80
C LEU A 107 -19.20 5.24 -7.41
N ARG A 108 -19.33 6.40 -6.75
CA ARG A 108 -20.64 7.00 -6.46
C ARG A 108 -21.21 7.57 -7.76
N HIS A 109 -22.49 7.32 -8.03
CA HIS A 109 -23.20 7.95 -9.14
C HIS A 109 -24.10 9.07 -8.62
N GLU A 110 -24.33 10.13 -9.40
CA GLU A 110 -25.21 11.25 -9.00
C GLU A 110 -26.66 10.81 -8.72
N ASP A 111 -27.07 9.66 -9.28
CA ASP A 111 -28.39 9.06 -9.08
C ASP A 111 -28.49 8.10 -7.88
N ASP A 112 -27.37 7.79 -7.19
CA ASP A 112 -27.38 7.00 -5.94
C ASP A 112 -27.87 7.89 -4.78
N TRP A 113 -29.17 8.21 -4.74
CA TRP A 113 -29.78 8.88 -3.60
C TRP A 113 -30.00 7.88 -2.45
N ASP A 114 -29.45 8.19 -1.26
CA ASP A 114 -29.80 7.48 -0.03
C ASP A 114 -31.22 7.88 0.40
N LEU A 115 -32.21 7.07 0.02
CA LEU A 115 -33.57 7.16 0.55
C LEU A 115 -33.55 6.69 2.01
N TYR A 116 -33.73 7.65 2.93
CA TYR A 116 -33.87 7.46 4.38
C TYR A 116 -35.19 6.80 4.78
#